data_AF-A0A7X9C435-F1
#
_entry.id   AF-A0A7X9C435-F1
#
_cell.length_a   1.000
_cell.length_b   1.000
_cell.length_c   1.000
_cell.angle_alpha   90.00
_cell.angle_beta   90.00
_cell.angle_gamma   90.00
#
_symmetry.space_group_name_H-M   'P 1'
#
loop_
_entity.id
_entity.type
_entity.pdbx_description
1 polymer ?
#
loop_
_entity_poly.entity_id
_entity_poly.type
_entity_poly.pdbx_seq_one_letter_code
_entity_poly.pdbx_strand_id
1 'polypeptide(L)'
;MPKKKNEFYSLTNIKKKNATYNVIIGERSNGKTYACLLDAVKNFLKDGKQFAYVRRWKEDISNKRASQIFSSIVESGALRKLTTEYDSIIYRNGRFYLVRFNEKNEPIYNENDCLGFTFALSNTEHDKSVSYPKIKTIVFDEFLTNHLYLQDEFILFMNTVSTIVRRRTDVEIYMLGNTVNRYSP
;
A
#
# COMPACT_ATOMS: atom_id res chain seq x y z
N MET A 1 30.99 -8.58 17.18
CA MET A 1 30.59 -8.42 15.76
C MET A 1 29.72 -7.17 15.64
N PRO A 2 30.04 -6.20 14.78
CA PRO A 2 29.15 -5.07 14.56
C PRO A 2 27.85 -5.60 13.97
N LYS A 3 26.70 -5.20 14.56
CA LYS A 3 25.38 -5.53 14.02
C LYS A 3 25.35 -5.08 12.56
N LYS A 4 25.15 -6.02 11.63
CA LYS A 4 24.92 -5.73 10.21
C LYS A 4 23.83 -4.66 10.16
N LYS A 5 24.18 -3.46 9.72
CA LYS A 5 23.24 -2.34 9.60
C LYS A 5 22.16 -2.81 8.64
N ASN A 6 20.90 -2.87 9.08
CA ASN A 6 19.81 -3.18 8.16
C ASN A 6 19.85 -2.12 7.05
N GLU A 7 20.20 -2.53 5.82
CA GLU A 7 20.32 -1.62 4.68
C GLU A 7 18.97 -1.04 4.26
N PHE A 8 17.87 -1.66 4.69
CA PHE A 8 16.51 -1.28 4.34
C PHE A 8 15.69 -0.80 5.55
N TYR A 9 14.79 0.13 5.29
CA TYR A 9 13.88 0.73 6.26
C TYR A 9 13.03 -0.33 6.99
N SER A 10 12.77 -0.10 8.29
CA SER A 10 11.95 -0.98 9.13
C SER A 10 10.84 -0.20 9.83
N LEU A 11 9.63 -0.78 9.83
CA LEU A 11 8.45 -0.24 10.51
C LEU A 11 8.45 -0.46 12.03
N THR A 12 9.42 -1.20 12.60
CA THR A 12 9.42 -1.58 14.03
C THR A 12 9.32 -0.38 14.96
N ASN A 13 10.07 0.69 14.69
CA ASN A 13 10.11 1.84 15.59
C ASN A 13 8.87 2.73 15.47
N ILE A 14 8.35 2.90 14.26
CA ILE A 14 7.17 3.75 14.04
C ILE A 14 5.91 3.08 14.58
N LYS A 15 5.75 1.77 14.39
CA LYS A 15 4.63 1.00 14.94
C LYS A 15 4.54 1.03 16.46
N LYS A 16 5.68 1.10 17.16
CA LYS A 16 5.70 1.24 18.64
C LYS A 16 5.05 2.54 19.13
N LYS A 17 4.87 3.54 18.27
CA LYS A 17 4.22 4.81 18.62
C LYS A 17 2.69 4.70 18.64
N ASN A 18 2.12 3.63 18.07
CA ASN A 18 0.67 3.39 18.03
C ASN A 18 -0.12 4.62 17.54
N ALA A 19 0.42 5.31 16.53
CA ALA A 19 -0.20 6.50 15.95
C ALA A 19 -1.13 6.10 14.80
N THR A 20 -2.25 6.81 14.67
CA THR A 20 -3.16 6.65 13.53
C THR A 20 -2.50 7.12 12.23
N TYR A 21 -1.82 8.28 12.27
CA TYR A 21 -1.09 8.84 11.13
C TYR A 21 0.42 8.72 11.36
N ASN A 22 1.10 8.11 10.40
CA ASN A 22 2.53 7.81 10.43
C ASN A 22 3.18 8.40 9.19
N VAL A 23 3.87 9.54 9.35
CA VAL A 23 4.58 10.21 8.26
C VAL A 23 6.02 9.71 8.21
N ILE A 24 6.43 9.14 7.09
CA ILE A 24 7.78 8.58 6.89
C ILE A 24 8.45 9.31 5.73
N ILE A 25 9.43 10.15 6.06
CA ILE A 25 10.22 10.90 5.08
C ILE A 25 11.66 10.42 5.14
N GLY A 26 12.27 10.18 3.99
CA GLY A 26 13.69 9.81 3.90
C GLY A 26 14.15 9.60 2.47
N GLU A 27 15.40 9.16 2.31
CA GLU A 27 16.05 8.97 1.01
C GLU A 27 15.26 8.07 0.04
N ARG A 28 15.40 8.32 -1.25
CA ARG A 28 14.79 7.49 -2.30
C ARG A 28 15.37 6.07 -2.23
N SER A 29 14.54 5.07 -2.54
CA SER A 29 14.95 3.66 -2.62
C SER A 29 15.46 3.03 -1.31
N ASN A 30 15.24 3.66 -0.16
CA ASN A 30 15.61 3.10 1.15
C ASN A 30 14.64 2.03 1.70
N GLY A 31 13.63 1.62 0.93
CA GLY A 31 12.72 0.52 1.28
C GLY A 31 11.44 0.89 2.04
N LYS A 32 11.07 2.18 2.16
CA LYS A 32 9.81 2.62 2.81
C LYS A 32 8.57 1.91 2.28
N THR A 33 8.35 2.01 0.97
CA THR A 33 7.19 1.41 0.28
C THR A 33 7.23 -0.11 0.41
N TYR A 34 8.37 -0.73 0.16
CA TYR A 34 8.56 -2.17 0.33
C TYR A 34 8.17 -2.64 1.73
N ALA A 35 8.61 -1.94 2.79
CA ALA A 35 8.30 -2.30 4.16
C ALA A 35 6.79 -2.24 4.45
N CYS A 36 6.08 -1.22 3.96
CA CYS A 36 4.63 -1.07 4.12
C CYS A 36 3.84 -2.13 3.34
N LEU A 37 4.24 -2.41 2.09
CA LEU A 37 3.60 -3.44 1.28
C LEU A 37 3.82 -4.85 1.84
N LEU A 38 5.03 -5.15 2.30
CA LEU A 38 5.33 -6.45 2.92
C LEU A 38 4.55 -6.62 4.23
N ASP A 39 4.38 -5.56 5.01
CA ASP A 39 3.56 -5.58 6.21
C ASP A 39 2.08 -5.78 5.90
N ALA A 40 1.55 -5.15 4.85
CA ALA A 40 0.19 -5.38 4.36
C ALA A 40 -0.03 -6.85 3.99
N VAL A 41 0.90 -7.47 3.26
CA VAL A 41 0.85 -8.90 2.92
C VAL A 41 0.84 -9.77 4.19
N LYS A 42 1.69 -9.47 5.18
CA LYS A 42 1.71 -10.20 6.46
C LYS A 42 0.39 -10.10 7.21
N ASN A 43 -0.18 -8.88 7.30
CA ASN A 43 -1.44 -8.65 8.01
C ASN A 43 -2.62 -9.35 7.31
N PHE A 44 -2.60 -9.40 5.99
CA PHE A 44 -3.59 -10.13 5.21
C PHE A 44 -3.49 -11.63 5.42
N LEU A 45 -2.30 -12.22 5.27
CA LEU A 45 -2.08 -13.66 5.46
C LEU A 45 -2.40 -14.10 6.90
N LYS A 46 -2.18 -13.23 7.89
CA LYS A 46 -2.43 -13.54 9.29
C LYS A 46 -3.90 -13.41 9.70
N ASP A 47 -4.53 -12.28 9.36
CA ASP A 47 -5.81 -11.87 9.94
C ASP A 47 -6.86 -11.49 8.86
N GLY A 48 -6.56 -11.66 7.57
CA GLY A 48 -7.42 -11.21 6.46
C GLY A 48 -7.57 -9.69 6.36
N LYS A 49 -6.65 -8.94 6.99
CA LYS A 49 -6.66 -7.46 7.00
C LYS A 49 -6.17 -6.94 5.64
N GLN A 50 -7.04 -6.20 4.97
CA GLN A 50 -6.76 -5.60 3.68
C GLN A 50 -6.06 -4.25 3.82
N PHE A 51 -5.50 -3.75 2.72
CA PHE A 51 -4.90 -2.43 2.66
C PHE A 51 -5.45 -1.56 1.52
N ALA A 52 -5.27 -0.25 1.64
CA ALA A 52 -5.47 0.73 0.58
C ALA A 52 -4.12 1.28 0.13
N TYR A 53 -3.86 1.25 -1.18
CA TYR A 53 -2.73 1.91 -1.81
C TYR A 53 -3.20 3.21 -2.47
N VAL A 54 -2.80 4.34 -1.92
CA VAL A 54 -3.24 5.67 -2.36
C VAL A 54 -2.11 6.32 -3.15
N ARG A 55 -2.46 6.86 -4.32
CA ARG A 55 -1.60 7.70 -5.16
C ARG A 55 -2.31 9.00 -5.51
N ARG A 56 -1.54 10.02 -5.88
CA ARG A 56 -2.08 11.29 -6.33
C ARG A 56 -2.86 11.15 -7.65
N TRP A 57 -2.20 10.57 -8.65
CA TRP A 57 -2.68 10.50 -10.04
C TRP A 57 -3.19 9.10 -10.41
N LYS A 58 -4.27 9.03 -11.19
CA LYS A 58 -4.83 7.76 -11.69
C LYS A 58 -3.84 7.00 -12.58
N GLU A 59 -3.01 7.73 -13.31
CA GLU A 59 -1.97 7.21 -14.20
C GLU A 59 -0.95 6.37 -13.45
N ASP A 60 -0.65 6.72 -12.18
CA ASP A 60 0.27 5.99 -11.31
C ASP A 60 -0.27 4.63 -10.85
N ILE A 61 -1.60 4.47 -10.87
CA ILE A 61 -2.29 3.21 -10.55
C ILE A 61 -2.98 2.60 -11.79
N SER A 62 -2.56 3.01 -12.99
CA SER A 62 -2.93 2.34 -14.23
C SER A 62 -2.51 0.87 -14.21
N ASN A 63 -3.21 0.01 -14.96
CA ASN A 63 -2.98 -1.45 -14.97
C ASN A 63 -1.50 -1.83 -15.08
N LYS A 64 -0.75 -1.19 -15.99
CA LYS A 64 0.69 -1.47 -16.18
C LYS A 64 1.52 -1.14 -14.94
N ARG A 65 1.38 0.07 -14.37
CA ARG A 65 2.20 0.51 -13.22
C ARG A 65 1.78 -0.22 -11.95
N ALA A 66 0.47 -0.37 -11.73
CA ALA A 66 -0.05 -1.03 -10.56
C ALA A 66 0.37 -2.52 -10.50
N SER A 67 0.43 -3.21 -11.64
CA SER A 67 0.91 -4.60 -11.70
C SER A 67 2.35 -4.79 -11.22
N GLN A 68 3.15 -3.72 -11.18
CA GLN A 68 4.56 -3.79 -10.76
C GLN A 68 4.78 -3.44 -9.29
N ILE A 69 3.77 -2.96 -8.57
CA ILE A 69 3.90 -2.49 -7.18
C ILE A 69 4.45 -3.58 -6.25
N PHE A 70 4.01 -4.83 -6.45
CA PHE A 70 4.44 -5.98 -5.64
C PHE A 70 5.59 -6.78 -6.25
N SER A 71 6.10 -6.42 -7.43
CA SER A 71 7.16 -7.17 -8.12
C SER A 71 8.37 -7.43 -7.22
N SER A 72 8.86 -6.41 -6.52
CA SER A 72 10.00 -6.55 -5.60
C SER A 72 9.75 -7.56 -4.46
N ILE A 73 8.52 -7.68 -3.96
CA ILE A 73 8.15 -8.65 -2.90
C ILE A 73 8.10 -10.08 -3.47
N VAL A 74 7.58 -10.24 -4.69
CA VAL A 74 7.49 -11.53 -5.36
C VAL A 74 8.88 -12.02 -5.81
N GLU A 75 9.63 -11.17 -6.51
CA GLU A 75 10.96 -11.47 -7.07
C GLU A 75 12.01 -11.73 -5.99
N SER A 76 11.96 -11.02 -4.87
CA SER A 76 12.86 -11.29 -3.73
C SER A 76 12.56 -12.61 -3.00
N GLY A 77 11.48 -13.32 -3.39
CA GLY A 77 11.00 -14.52 -2.72
C GLY A 77 10.41 -14.25 -1.33
N ALA A 78 10.16 -12.98 -0.97
CA ALA A 78 9.62 -12.64 0.34
C ALA A 78 8.21 -13.21 0.53
N LEU A 79 7.36 -13.20 -0.51
CA LEU A 79 6.04 -13.83 -0.47
C LEU A 79 6.13 -15.34 -0.17
N ARG A 80 7.00 -16.07 -0.89
CA ARG A 80 7.20 -17.53 -0.72
C ARG A 80 7.73 -17.91 0.66
N LYS A 81 8.40 -16.98 1.36
CA LYS A 81 8.82 -17.17 2.76
C LYS A 81 7.68 -16.99 3.75
N LEU A 82 6.62 -16.29 3.36
CA LEU A 82 5.46 -16.02 4.22
C LEU A 82 4.34 -17.05 4.04
N THR A 83 4.21 -17.66 2.87
CA THR A 83 3.15 -18.62 2.56
C THR A 83 3.55 -19.58 1.44
N THR A 84 2.99 -20.79 1.48
CA THR A 84 3.08 -21.80 0.42
C THR A 84 1.78 -21.92 -0.39
N GLU A 85 0.74 -21.15 -0.04
CA GLU A 85 -0.58 -21.20 -0.69
C GLU A 85 -0.64 -20.36 -1.97
N TYR A 86 0.17 -19.31 -2.04
CA TYR A 86 0.18 -18.33 -3.13
C TYR A 86 1.57 -18.18 -3.74
N ASP A 87 1.61 -18.07 -5.06
CA ASP A 87 2.83 -17.93 -5.84
C ASP A 87 3.18 -16.47 -6.13
N SER A 88 2.18 -15.60 -6.27
CA SER A 88 2.35 -14.21 -6.72
C SER A 88 1.21 -13.30 -6.25
N ILE A 89 1.30 -12.03 -6.62
CA ILE A 89 0.26 -11.00 -6.45
C ILE A 89 -0.01 -10.37 -7.81
N ILE A 90 -1.27 -10.32 -8.23
CA ILE A 90 -1.68 -9.67 -9.48
C ILE A 90 -2.53 -8.44 -9.21
N TYR A 91 -2.61 -7.55 -10.19
CA TYR A 91 -3.50 -6.40 -10.17
C TYR A 91 -4.63 -6.56 -11.20
N ARG A 92 -5.88 -6.37 -10.77
CA ARG A 92 -7.05 -6.39 -11.64
C ARG A 92 -8.12 -5.43 -11.14
N ASN A 93 -8.60 -4.56 -12.01
CA ASN A 93 -9.75 -3.65 -11.75
C ASN A 93 -9.63 -2.87 -10.43
N GLY A 94 -8.48 -2.24 -10.17
CA GLY A 94 -8.29 -1.44 -8.95
C GLY A 94 -7.97 -2.25 -7.69
N ARG A 95 -7.68 -3.55 -7.82
CA ARG A 95 -7.48 -4.47 -6.68
C ARG A 95 -6.24 -5.33 -6.86
N PHE A 96 -5.61 -5.66 -5.74
CA PHE A 96 -4.55 -6.65 -5.66
C PHE A 96 -5.10 -7.98 -5.16
N TYR A 97 -4.72 -9.07 -5.81
CA TYR A 97 -5.11 -10.43 -5.40
C TYR A 97 -3.86 -11.27 -5.21
N LEU A 98 -3.82 -12.03 -4.11
CA LEU A 98 -2.89 -13.14 -3.97
C LEU A 98 -3.36 -14.27 -4.90
N VAL A 99 -2.43 -14.87 -5.64
CA VAL A 99 -2.77 -15.90 -6.62
C VAL A 99 -1.84 -17.09 -6.55
N ARG A 100 -2.39 -18.25 -6.90
CA ARG A 100 -1.63 -19.45 -7.26
C ARG A 100 -1.74 -19.68 -8.76
N PHE A 101 -0.74 -20.26 -9.39
CA PHE A 101 -0.84 -20.64 -10.80
C PHE A 101 -1.20 -22.12 -10.95
N ASN A 102 -2.06 -22.42 -11.92
CA ASN A 102 -2.34 -23.78 -12.34
C ASN A 102 -1.24 -24.31 -13.29
N GLU A 103 -1.36 -25.56 -13.73
CA GLU A 103 -0.42 -26.20 -14.67
C GLU A 103 -0.32 -25.48 -16.03
N LYS A 104 -1.34 -24.70 -16.41
CA LYS A 104 -1.39 -23.88 -17.62
C LYS A 104 -0.89 -22.45 -17.41
N ASN A 105 -0.33 -22.15 -16.23
CA ASN A 105 0.13 -20.83 -15.82
C ASN A 105 -0.98 -19.77 -15.78
N GLU A 106 -2.22 -20.18 -15.52
CA GLU A 106 -3.36 -19.28 -15.31
C GLU A 106 -3.54 -18.98 -13.81
N PRO A 107 -3.82 -17.74 -13.42
CA PRO A 107 -3.97 -17.36 -12.02
C PRO A 107 -5.30 -17.87 -11.45
N ILE A 108 -5.22 -18.64 -10.37
CA ILE A 108 -6.34 -19.09 -9.54
C ILE A 108 -6.40 -18.19 -8.30
N TYR A 109 -7.56 -17.54 -8.11
CA TYR A 109 -7.91 -16.74 -6.93
C TYR A 109 -9.41 -16.48 -6.90
N ASN A 110 -9.92 -16.03 -5.74
CA ASN A 110 -11.29 -15.62 -5.52
C ASN A 110 -11.37 -14.29 -4.75
N GLU A 111 -12.58 -13.82 -4.47
CA GLU A 111 -12.78 -12.53 -3.78
C GLU A 111 -12.20 -12.48 -2.36
N ASN A 112 -12.09 -13.64 -1.68
CA ASN A 112 -11.45 -13.71 -0.37
C ASN A 112 -9.94 -13.51 -0.43
N ASP A 113 -9.31 -13.65 -1.60
CA ASP A 113 -7.87 -13.48 -1.80
C ASP A 113 -7.49 -12.03 -2.17
N CYS A 114 -8.47 -11.13 -2.13
CA CYS A 114 -8.30 -9.70 -2.38
C CYS A 114 -7.45 -9.09 -1.24
N LEU A 115 -6.17 -8.85 -1.53
CA LEU A 115 -5.20 -8.27 -0.61
C LEU A 115 -5.50 -6.79 -0.31
N GLY A 116 -5.95 -6.04 -1.31
CA GLY A 116 -6.21 -4.63 -1.13
C GLY A 116 -6.63 -3.89 -2.40
N PHE A 117 -6.80 -2.58 -2.25
CA PHE A 117 -7.41 -1.71 -3.26
C PHE A 117 -6.50 -0.53 -3.58
N THR A 118 -6.56 -0.02 -4.80
CA THR A 118 -5.89 1.22 -5.19
C THR A 118 -6.87 2.37 -5.21
N PHE A 119 -6.45 3.55 -4.74
CA PHE A 119 -7.21 4.80 -4.81
C PHE A 119 -6.34 5.89 -5.43
N ALA A 120 -6.94 6.68 -6.32
CA ALA A 120 -6.32 7.89 -6.86
C ALA A 120 -7.05 9.13 -6.35
N LEU A 121 -6.32 10.07 -5.76
CA LEU A 121 -6.89 11.34 -5.30
C LEU A 121 -7.49 12.15 -6.45
N SER A 122 -6.93 12.04 -7.65
CA SER A 122 -7.45 12.68 -8.86
C SER A 122 -8.76 12.08 -9.39
N ASN A 123 -9.32 11.02 -8.79
CA ASN A 123 -10.48 10.27 -9.31
C ASN A 123 -11.54 9.94 -8.23
N THR A 124 -11.66 10.76 -7.18
CA THR A 124 -12.42 10.44 -5.95
C THR A 124 -13.95 10.40 -6.06
N GLU A 125 -14.55 10.65 -7.23
CA GLU A 125 -16.02 10.72 -7.36
C GLU A 125 -16.72 9.36 -7.46
N HIS A 126 -16.03 8.29 -7.87
CA HIS A 126 -16.68 7.02 -8.22
C HIS A 126 -16.71 5.92 -7.13
N ASP A 127 -15.94 6.07 -6.03
CA ASP A 127 -15.71 4.96 -5.08
C ASP A 127 -16.58 4.98 -3.81
N LYS A 128 -17.48 5.97 -3.67
CA LYS A 128 -18.25 6.24 -2.43
C LYS A 128 -19.32 5.19 -2.12
N SER A 129 -19.74 4.39 -3.10
CA SER A 129 -20.84 3.42 -2.96
C SER A 129 -20.41 2.06 -2.38
N VAL A 130 -19.09 1.81 -2.25
CA VAL A 130 -18.54 0.52 -1.84
C VAL A 130 -18.06 0.57 -0.39
N SER A 131 -18.26 -0.51 0.35
CA SER A 131 -17.83 -0.68 1.75
C SER A 131 -16.47 -1.37 1.81
N TYR A 132 -15.54 -0.84 2.62
CA TYR A 132 -14.19 -1.37 2.80
C TYR A 132 -13.90 -1.82 4.25
N PRO A 133 -14.71 -2.73 4.84
CA PRO A 133 -14.67 -3.02 6.28
C PRO A 133 -13.37 -3.69 6.75
N LYS A 134 -12.69 -4.41 5.86
CA LYS A 134 -11.46 -5.15 6.15
C LYS A 134 -10.19 -4.31 5.96
N ILE A 135 -10.26 -3.10 5.42
CA ILE A 135 -9.07 -2.24 5.27
C ILE A 135 -8.64 -1.75 6.65
N LYS A 136 -7.44 -2.16 7.10
CA LYS A 136 -6.80 -1.71 8.36
C LYS A 136 -5.55 -0.89 8.14
N THR A 137 -5.06 -0.81 6.92
CA THR A 137 -3.86 -0.05 6.58
C THR A 137 -4.10 0.80 5.33
N ILE A 138 -3.78 2.08 5.39
CA ILE A 138 -3.77 2.99 4.24
C ILE A 138 -2.32 3.41 4.00
N VAL A 139 -1.83 3.25 2.78
CA VAL A 139 -0.49 3.66 2.37
C VAL A 139 -0.64 4.72 1.29
N PHE A 140 -0.41 5.98 1.65
CA PHE A 140 -0.27 7.06 0.69
C PHE A 140 1.19 7.16 0.27
N ASP A 141 1.49 6.56 -0.87
CA ASP A 141 2.84 6.47 -1.41
C ASP A 141 3.19 7.70 -2.25
N GLU A 142 4.44 8.14 -2.15
CA GLU A 142 4.95 9.37 -2.77
C GLU A 142 4.06 10.61 -2.51
N PHE A 143 3.61 10.79 -1.25
CA PHE A 143 2.75 11.92 -0.88
C PHE A 143 3.47 13.27 -1.01
N LEU A 144 4.80 13.29 -0.86
CA LEU A 144 5.60 14.48 -1.15
C LEU A 144 6.01 14.53 -2.62
N THR A 145 5.88 15.70 -3.25
CA THR A 145 6.30 15.93 -4.63
C THR A 145 7.00 17.28 -4.80
N ASN A 146 7.91 17.35 -5.77
CA ASN A 146 8.49 18.60 -6.28
C ASN A 146 7.68 19.20 -7.45
N HIS A 147 6.62 18.52 -7.85
CA HIS A 147 5.71 18.96 -8.89
C HIS A 147 4.45 19.58 -8.27
N LEU A 148 3.43 19.83 -9.11
CA LEU A 148 2.17 20.37 -8.65
C LEU A 148 1.41 19.37 -7.78
N TYR A 149 0.93 19.86 -6.64
CA TYR A 149 -0.09 19.22 -5.83
C TYR A 149 -1.46 19.36 -6.52
N LEU A 150 -2.39 18.47 -6.20
CA LEU A 150 -3.79 18.69 -6.57
C LEU A 150 -4.34 19.89 -5.79
N GLN A 151 -5.27 20.62 -6.40
CA GLN A 151 -6.06 21.60 -5.66
C GLN A 151 -6.79 20.87 -4.51
N ASP A 152 -6.68 21.42 -3.30
CA ASP A 152 -7.29 20.86 -2.09
C ASP A 152 -6.89 19.39 -1.82
N GLU A 153 -5.66 18.98 -2.20
CA GLU A 153 -5.21 17.59 -2.12
C GLU A 153 -5.41 16.95 -0.73
N PHE A 154 -5.11 17.69 0.33
CA PHE A 154 -5.30 17.20 1.69
C PHE A 154 -6.77 16.91 1.98
N ILE A 155 -7.69 17.76 1.50
CA ILE A 155 -9.13 17.53 1.62
C ILE A 155 -9.55 16.30 0.82
N LEU A 156 -9.05 16.14 -0.42
CA LEU A 156 -9.29 14.94 -1.23
C LEU A 156 -8.82 13.67 -0.51
N PHE A 157 -7.63 13.70 0.07
CA PHE A 157 -7.09 12.59 0.85
C PHE A 157 -7.96 12.28 2.08
N MET A 158 -8.37 13.30 2.84
CA MET A 158 -9.26 13.12 3.99
C MET A 158 -10.64 12.58 3.60
N ASN A 159 -11.16 12.94 2.42
CA ASN A 159 -12.38 12.35 1.86
C ASN A 159 -12.19 10.86 1.52
N THR A 160 -11.04 10.49 0.93
CA THR A 160 -10.69 9.08 0.69
C THR A 160 -10.58 8.30 2.00
N VAL A 161 -9.89 8.85 3.01
CA VAL A 161 -9.80 8.24 4.34
C VAL A 161 -11.19 8.06 4.95
N SER A 162 -12.04 9.08 4.89
CA SER A 162 -13.41 9.02 5.42
C SER A 162 -14.27 7.96 4.72
N THR A 163 -14.07 7.75 3.42
CA THR A 163 -14.75 6.70 2.64
C THR A 163 -14.34 5.29 3.11
N ILE A 164 -13.05 5.08 3.38
CA ILE A 164 -12.48 3.79 3.80
C ILE A 164 -12.78 3.48 5.27
N VAL A 165 -12.51 4.44 6.15
CA VAL A 165 -12.51 4.29 7.62
C VAL A 165 -13.94 4.42 8.17
N ARG A 166 -14.74 5.34 7.61
CA ARG A 166 -16.06 5.71 8.10
C ARG A 166 -16.04 6.06 9.59
N ARG A 167 -16.58 5.19 10.46
CA ARG A 167 -16.63 5.40 11.92
C ARG A 167 -15.58 4.59 12.70
N ARG A 168 -14.73 3.84 12.01
CA ARG A 168 -13.74 2.96 12.65
C ARG A 168 -12.54 3.76 13.16
N THR A 169 -11.88 3.28 14.19
CA THR A 169 -10.65 3.87 14.74
C THR A 169 -9.45 2.92 14.61
N ASP A 170 -9.65 1.76 13.97
CA ASP A 170 -8.70 0.66 13.89
C ASP A 170 -7.90 0.64 12.58
N VAL A 171 -7.57 1.82 12.05
CA VAL A 171 -6.85 1.99 10.80
C VAL A 171 -5.55 2.75 11.01
N GLU A 172 -4.45 2.17 10.54
CA GLU A 172 -3.14 2.82 10.49
C GLU A 172 -2.91 3.44 9.11
N ILE A 173 -2.44 4.67 9.08
CA ILE A 173 -2.19 5.44 7.87
C ILE A 173 -0.70 5.73 7.79
N TYR A 174 -0.08 5.36 6.66
CA TYR A 174 1.32 5.59 6.36
C TYR A 174 1.43 6.55 5.18
N MET A 175 2.05 7.71 5.39
CA MET A 175 2.31 8.71 4.36
C MET A 175 3.79 8.69 4.03
N LEU A 176 4.14 8.21 2.84
CA LEU A 176 5.52 7.94 2.43
C LEU A 176 6.04 9.03 1.51
N GLY A 177 7.06 9.76 1.96
CA GLY A 177 7.67 10.86 1.22
C GLY A 177 9.14 10.59 0.96
N ASN A 178 9.62 10.93 -0.23
CA ASN A 178 11.06 11.09 -0.43
C ASN A 178 11.47 12.49 0.01
N THR A 179 12.70 12.68 0.48
CA THR A 179 13.20 14.02 0.77
C THR A 179 13.29 14.82 -0.54
N VAL A 180 12.39 15.78 -0.74
CA VAL A 180 12.31 16.59 -1.96
C VAL A 180 12.68 18.06 -1.73
N ASN A 181 12.33 18.63 -0.57
CA ASN A 181 12.84 19.88 0.04
C ASN A 181 12.22 20.02 1.46
N ARG A 182 12.78 20.83 2.37
CA ARG A 182 12.31 20.99 3.77
C ARG A 182 10.94 21.67 3.92
N TYR A 183 10.47 22.37 2.88
CA TYR A 183 9.20 23.09 2.83
C TYR A 183 8.27 22.42 1.80
N SER A 184 7.60 21.35 2.21
CA SER A 184 6.44 20.85 1.48
C SER A 184 5.18 21.52 2.04
N PRO A 185 4.20 21.92 1.21
CA PRO A 185 2.87 22.33 1.67
C PRO A 185 2.20 21.26 2.54
#